data_AF-A0A7S1TRX6-F1
#
_entry.id   AF-A0A7S1TRX6-F1
#
_cell.length_a   1.000
_cell.length_b   1.000
_cell.length_c   1.000
_cell.angle_alpha   90.00
_cell.angle_beta   90.00
_cell.angle_gamma   90.00
#
_symmetry.space_group_name_H-M   'P 1'
#
loop_
_entity.id
_entity.type
_entity.pdbx_description
1 polymer ?
#
loop_
_entity_poly.entity_id
_entity_poly.type
_entity_poly.pdbx_seq_one_letter_code
_entity_poly.pdbx_strand_id
1 'polypeptide(L)'
;PLPFFSARKGKIGASRGPHGGATPRRYERPGLSEEEIEEIREAFNLFDTDGSGTIDPRELKAAMQSLGFEAKNQTIYQMISDIDKDGSGNIDFEEFLDMMTAKMSDKDTREDIQKVFNLFDDD
;
A
#
# COMPACT_ATOMS: atom_id res chain seq x y z
N PRO A 1 -67.97 -15.44 -14.98
CA PRO A 1 -67.90 -14.35 -15.97
C PRO A 1 -66.77 -13.38 -15.58
N LEU A 2 -65.72 -13.30 -16.39
CA LEU A 2 -64.70 -12.24 -16.29
C LEU A 2 -65.20 -11.01 -17.05
N PRO A 3 -64.93 -9.79 -16.53
CA PRO A 3 -64.07 -8.84 -17.24
C PRO A 3 -63.30 -7.90 -16.26
N PHE A 4 -62.35 -7.03 -16.58
CA PHE A 4 -61.52 -6.71 -17.75
C PHE A 4 -60.29 -5.95 -17.17
N PHE A 5 -59.15 -6.11 -17.82
CA PHE A 5 -57.89 -5.36 -17.76
C PHE A 5 -57.85 -4.00 -17.02
N SER A 6 -56.83 -3.83 -16.16
CA SER A 6 -56.12 -2.56 -16.05
C SER A 6 -54.61 -2.81 -15.99
N ALA A 7 -53.94 -2.44 -17.08
CA ALA A 7 -52.50 -2.43 -17.20
C ALA A 7 -51.94 -1.11 -16.65
N ARG A 8 -50.90 -1.17 -15.80
CA ARG A 8 -49.86 -0.13 -15.75
C ARG A 8 -48.48 -0.74 -15.54
N LYS A 9 -47.53 -0.05 -16.16
CA LYS A 9 -46.19 -0.46 -16.57
C LYS A 9 -45.15 0.29 -15.73
N GLY A 10 -44.04 -0.39 -15.43
CA GLY A 10 -42.80 0.19 -14.88
C GLY A 10 -42.75 0.18 -13.35
N LYS A 11 -41.63 -0.11 -12.69
CA LYS A 11 -40.23 0.07 -13.06
C LYS A 11 -39.34 -0.92 -12.29
N ILE A 12 -38.33 -1.42 -13.00
CA ILE A 12 -36.96 -1.78 -12.58
C ILE A 12 -36.63 -1.74 -11.08
N GLY A 13 -36.09 -2.86 -10.61
CA GLY A 13 -35.44 -2.98 -9.30
C GLY A 13 -34.76 -4.34 -9.20
N ALA A 14 -33.91 -4.66 -10.18
CA ALA A 14 -33.02 -5.81 -10.07
C ALA A 14 -32.14 -5.56 -8.85
N SER A 15 -32.33 -6.38 -7.82
CA SER A 15 -31.39 -6.58 -6.73
C SER A 15 -30.09 -7.15 -7.32
N ARG A 16 -29.26 -6.24 -7.83
CA ARG A 16 -27.85 -6.44 -8.08
C ARG A 16 -27.18 -5.37 -7.25
N GLY A 17 -26.60 -5.74 -6.12
CA GLY A 17 -25.42 -5.02 -5.66
C GLY A 17 -24.25 -5.57 -6.48
N PRO A 18 -23.59 -4.74 -7.29
CA PRO A 18 -22.22 -5.01 -7.63
C PRO A 18 -21.34 -3.91 -7.03
N HIS A 19 -20.30 -4.38 -6.33
CA HIS A 19 -19.07 -3.66 -6.07
C HIS A 19 -19.24 -2.30 -5.38
N GLY A 20 -19.18 -2.35 -4.04
CA GLY A 20 -18.67 -1.23 -3.28
C GLY A 20 -17.36 -0.79 -3.93
N GLY A 21 -17.37 0.42 -4.47
CA GLY A 21 -16.17 1.04 -4.99
C GLY A 21 -15.10 0.98 -3.91
N ALA A 22 -13.89 0.63 -4.32
CA ALA A 22 -12.71 0.90 -3.52
C ALA A 22 -12.71 2.41 -3.26
N THR A 23 -13.28 2.82 -2.13
CA THR A 23 -12.84 4.03 -1.47
C THR A 23 -11.33 3.89 -1.38
N PRO A 24 -10.51 4.84 -1.85
CA PRO A 24 -9.09 4.78 -1.58
C PRO A 24 -8.98 4.61 -0.07
N ARG A 25 -8.47 3.47 0.40
CA ARG A 25 -8.21 3.30 1.82
C ARG A 25 -7.30 4.47 2.16
N ARG A 26 -7.83 5.43 2.91
CA ARG A 26 -7.02 6.49 3.48
C ARG A 26 -6.17 5.78 4.52
N TYR A 27 -4.90 5.54 4.17
CA TYR A 27 -3.97 4.91 5.08
C TYR A 27 -3.66 5.93 6.18
N GLU A 28 -4.37 5.86 7.30
CA GLU A 28 -4.13 6.74 8.44
C GLU A 28 -3.10 6.08 9.36
N ARG A 29 -1.82 6.38 9.10
CA ARG A 29 -0.70 5.98 9.96
C ARG A 29 -0.30 7.17 10.84
N PRO A 30 -0.58 7.15 12.16
CA PRO A 30 -0.20 8.23 13.05
C PRO A 30 1.33 8.34 13.07
N GLY A 31 1.87 9.42 12.47
CA GLY A 31 3.31 9.65 12.37
C GLY A 31 3.85 9.84 10.95
N LEU A 32 3.02 9.60 9.91
CA LEU A 32 3.36 9.92 8.53
C LEU A 32 2.43 10.99 7.96
N SER A 33 2.99 11.87 7.13
CA SER A 33 2.24 12.81 6.30
C SER A 33 1.61 12.13 5.08
N GLU A 34 0.57 12.76 4.53
CA GLU A 34 -0.08 12.29 3.29
C GLU A 34 0.91 12.29 2.10
N GLU A 35 1.91 13.19 2.12
CA GLU A 35 2.99 13.25 1.13
C GLU A 35 3.94 12.04 1.24
N GLU A 36 4.40 11.70 2.45
CA GLU A 36 5.26 10.51 2.66
C GLU A 36 4.54 9.21 2.26
N ILE A 37 3.25 9.11 2.54
CA ILE A 37 2.44 7.96 2.14
C ILE A 37 2.36 7.86 0.61
N GLU A 38 2.21 8.99 -0.09
CA GLU A 38 2.16 9.00 -1.55
C GLU A 38 3.53 8.66 -2.15
N GLU A 39 4.64 9.14 -1.58
CA GLU A 39 5.99 8.74 -2.01
C GLU A 39 6.23 7.24 -1.83
N ILE A 40 5.82 6.67 -0.68
CA ILE A 40 5.89 5.24 -0.42
C ILE A 40 5.02 4.46 -1.42
N ARG A 41 3.88 5.03 -1.82
CA ARG A 41 2.98 4.46 -2.83
C ARG A 41 3.57 4.47 -4.22
N GLU A 42 4.19 5.57 -4.63
CA GLU A 42 4.90 5.63 -5.91
C GLU A 42 6.06 4.62 -5.94
N ALA A 43 6.79 4.50 -4.83
CA ALA A 43 7.82 3.47 -4.69
C ALA A 43 7.21 2.07 -4.82
N PHE A 44 6.12 1.76 -4.11
CA PHE A 44 5.43 0.48 -4.19
C PHE A 44 5.03 0.14 -5.63
N ASN A 45 4.46 1.09 -6.37
CA ASN A 45 4.08 0.92 -7.77
C ASN A 45 5.28 0.68 -8.71
N LEU A 46 6.49 1.07 -8.31
CA LEU A 46 7.70 0.74 -9.07
C LEU A 46 8.11 -0.73 -8.88
N PHE A 47 7.78 -1.33 -7.73
CA PHE A 47 7.97 -2.75 -7.46
C PHE A 47 6.85 -3.59 -8.08
N ASP A 48 5.58 -3.22 -7.87
CA ASP A 48 4.38 -3.88 -8.42
C ASP A 48 4.19 -3.52 -9.92
N THR A 49 4.93 -4.25 -10.76
CA THR A 49 4.98 -3.99 -12.21
C THR A 49 3.73 -4.45 -12.94
N ASP A 50 3.01 -5.44 -12.41
CA ASP A 50 1.79 -5.96 -12.99
C ASP A 50 0.52 -5.25 -12.46
N GLY A 51 0.65 -4.44 -11.41
CA GLY A 51 -0.43 -3.67 -10.81
C GLY A 51 -1.42 -4.55 -10.05
N SER A 52 -0.97 -5.70 -9.54
CA SER A 52 -1.78 -6.64 -8.77
C SER A 52 -2.18 -6.09 -7.40
N GLY A 53 -1.49 -5.06 -6.91
CA GLY A 53 -1.65 -4.50 -5.57
C GLY A 53 -0.85 -5.24 -4.50
N THR A 54 0.03 -6.17 -4.90
CA THR A 54 0.93 -6.93 -4.04
C THR A 54 2.26 -7.14 -4.75
N ILE A 55 3.39 -7.11 -4.04
CA ILE A 55 4.70 -7.36 -4.64
C ILE A 55 5.05 -8.83 -4.49
N ASP A 56 5.24 -9.53 -5.60
CA ASP A 56 5.68 -10.93 -5.59
C ASP A 56 7.22 -11.06 -5.59
N PRO A 57 7.79 -12.24 -5.28
CA PRO A 57 9.23 -12.47 -5.27
C PRO A 57 9.96 -12.08 -6.55
N ARG A 58 9.33 -12.24 -7.71
CA ARG A 58 9.92 -11.94 -9.02
C ARG A 58 10.00 -10.44 -9.23
N GLU A 59 8.95 -9.74 -8.82
CA GLU A 59 8.86 -8.28 -8.89
C GLU A 59 9.86 -7.60 -7.98
N LEU A 60 9.96 -8.03 -6.72
CA LEU A 60 10.99 -7.54 -5.80
C LEU A 60 12.39 -7.74 -6.39
N LYS A 61 12.65 -8.92 -6.99
CA LYS A 61 13.93 -9.22 -7.63
C LYS A 61 14.20 -8.31 -8.84
N ALA A 62 13.21 -8.10 -9.69
CA ALA A 62 13.33 -7.26 -10.89
C ALA A 62 13.60 -5.80 -10.52
N ALA A 63 12.92 -5.29 -9.50
CA ALA A 63 13.15 -3.95 -8.99
C ALA A 63 14.57 -3.79 -8.37
N MET A 64 15.04 -4.77 -7.58
CA MET A 64 16.41 -4.75 -7.06
C MET A 64 17.46 -4.72 -8.19
N GLN A 65 17.26 -5.50 -9.24
CA GLN A 65 18.13 -5.49 -10.42
C GLN A 65 18.09 -4.15 -11.17
N SER A 66 16.92 -3.52 -11.23
CA SER A 66 16.75 -2.20 -11.85
C SER A 66 17.47 -1.09 -11.08
N LEU A 67 17.63 -1.26 -9.76
CA LEU A 67 18.44 -0.40 -8.89
C LEU A 67 19.93 -0.75 -8.91
N GLY A 68 20.34 -1.75 -9.70
CA GLY A 68 21.74 -2.19 -9.83
C GLY A 68 22.20 -3.18 -8.76
N PHE A 69 21.28 -3.74 -7.96
CA PHE A 69 21.58 -4.77 -6.96
C PHE A 69 21.23 -6.17 -7.46
N GLU A 70 22.19 -7.09 -7.42
CA GLU A 70 21.93 -8.51 -7.67
C GLU A 70 21.61 -9.25 -6.37
N ALA A 71 20.35 -9.64 -6.20
CA ALA A 71 19.90 -10.48 -5.10
C ALA A 71 19.67 -11.93 -5.54
N LYS A 72 20.11 -12.88 -4.71
CA LYS A 72 19.84 -14.31 -4.91
C LYS A 72 18.40 -14.62 -4.53
N ASN A 73 17.81 -15.63 -5.18
CA ASN A 73 16.43 -16.05 -4.87
C ASN A 73 16.22 -16.31 -3.37
N GLN A 74 17.17 -16.97 -2.70
CA GLN A 74 17.07 -17.22 -1.26
C GLN A 74 16.95 -15.91 -0.44
N THR A 75 17.70 -14.88 -0.79
CA THR A 75 17.65 -13.57 -0.12
C THR A 75 16.30 -12.89 -0.37
N ILE A 76 15.77 -12.98 -1.59
CA ILE A 76 14.44 -12.45 -1.93
C ILE A 76 13.35 -13.11 -1.08
N TYR A 77 13.36 -14.44 -1.00
CA TYR A 77 12.38 -15.17 -0.19
C TYR A 77 12.53 -14.88 1.31
N GLN A 78 13.75 -14.68 1.81
CA GLN A 78 13.97 -14.24 3.18
C GLN A 78 13.39 -12.85 3.42
N MET A 79 13.69 -11.88 2.54
CA MET A 79 13.14 -10.53 2.65
C MET A 79 11.61 -10.52 2.66
N ILE A 80 10.98 -11.30 1.78
CA ILE A 80 9.52 -11.44 1.78
C ILE A 80 9.05 -12.04 3.09
N SER A 81 9.62 -13.17 3.52
CA SER A 81 9.21 -13.83 4.76
C SER A 81 9.41 -12.97 6.02
N ASP A 82 10.33 -12.00 6.00
CA ASP A 82 10.55 -11.08 7.11
C ASP A 82 9.50 -9.95 7.17
N ILE A 83 8.86 -9.66 6.03
CA ILE A 83 7.90 -8.55 5.85
C ILE A 83 6.46 -9.05 5.84
N ASP A 84 6.23 -10.20 5.18
CA ASP A 84 4.97 -10.92 5.04
C ASP A 84 4.51 -11.44 6.41
N LYS A 85 3.64 -10.65 7.06
CA LYS A 85 3.09 -10.93 8.39
C LYS A 85 1.89 -11.85 8.30
N ASP A 86 1.16 -11.81 7.19
CA ASP A 86 -0.06 -12.59 6.99
C ASP A 86 0.21 -13.99 6.38
N GLY A 87 1.43 -14.21 5.88
CA GLY A 87 1.88 -15.47 5.29
C GLY A 87 1.34 -15.70 3.88
N SER A 88 0.96 -14.64 3.17
CA SER A 88 0.43 -14.72 1.81
C SER A 88 1.49 -15.12 0.78
N GLY A 89 2.78 -14.94 1.11
CA GLY A 89 3.92 -15.14 0.22
C GLY A 89 4.19 -13.97 -0.72
N ASN A 90 3.44 -12.88 -0.59
CA ASN A 90 3.61 -11.62 -1.29
C ASN A 90 3.62 -10.48 -0.26
N ILE A 91 4.03 -9.28 -0.67
CA ILE A 91 4.01 -8.11 0.20
C ILE A 91 2.88 -7.19 -0.22
N ASP A 92 1.90 -6.95 0.65
CA ASP A 92 0.87 -5.95 0.39
C ASP A 92 1.33 -4.52 0.72
N PHE A 93 0.53 -3.52 0.35
CA PHE A 93 0.89 -2.12 0.59
C PHE A 93 0.98 -1.76 2.08
N GLU A 94 0.15 -2.33 2.96
CA GLU A 94 0.23 -2.09 4.41
C GLU A 94 1.54 -2.65 4.98
N GLU A 95 1.94 -3.84 4.53
CA GLU A 95 3.21 -4.48 4.93
C GLU A 95 4.44 -3.73 4.41
N PHE A 96 4.39 -3.27 3.15
CA PHE A 96 5.44 -2.44 2.57
C PHE A 96 5.58 -1.10 3.30
N LEU A 97 4.46 -0.48 3.65
CA LEU A 97 4.43 0.76 4.41
C LEU A 97 4.94 0.55 5.84
N ASP A 98 4.62 -0.59 6.48
CA ASP A 98 5.23 -1.02 7.75
C ASP A 98 6.76 -1.12 7.65
N MET A 99 7.25 -1.75 6.59
CA MET A 99 8.69 -1.88 6.37
C MET A 99 9.38 -0.52 6.19
N MET A 100 8.82 0.36 5.34
CA MET A 100 9.39 1.68 5.07
C MET A 100 9.36 2.57 6.32
N THR A 101 8.24 2.57 7.05
CA THR A 101 8.10 3.35 8.29
C THR A 101 8.98 2.85 9.41
N ALA A 102 9.12 1.54 9.58
CA ALA A 102 10.02 0.97 10.58
C ALA A 102 11.47 1.35 10.29
N LYS A 103 11.89 1.37 9.01
CA LYS A 103 13.25 1.74 8.63
C LYS A 103 13.52 3.25 8.63
N MET A 104 12.51 4.10 8.36
CA MET A 104 12.62 5.57 8.40
C MET A 104 12.54 6.14 9.82
N SER A 105 11.80 5.47 10.73
CA SER A 105 11.70 5.87 12.14
C SER A 105 13.05 5.85 12.88
N ASP A 106 14.03 5.08 12.38
CA ASP A 106 15.37 5.03 12.94
C ASP A 106 16.30 6.17 12.49
N LYS A 107 15.90 7.00 11.49
CA LYS A 107 16.85 7.94 10.84
C LYS A 107 16.48 9.43 10.85
N ASP A 108 15.20 9.82 10.77
CA ASP A 108 14.92 11.25 10.51
C ASP A 108 14.32 12.03 11.69
N THR A 109 13.58 11.38 12.61
CA THR A 109 12.80 12.14 13.62
C THR A 109 13.60 12.60 14.83
N ARG A 110 14.57 11.82 15.30
CA ARG A 110 15.32 12.18 16.52
C ARG A 110 16.49 13.13 16.23
N GLU A 111 17.14 12.98 15.09
CA GLU A 111 18.36 13.72 14.77
C GLU A 111 18.07 15.16 14.34
N ASP A 112 17.00 15.41 13.57
CA ASP A 112 16.66 16.76 13.13
C ASP A 112 16.04 17.60 14.25
N ILE A 113 15.25 17.00 15.14
CA ILE A 113 14.72 17.69 16.32
C ILE A 113 15.86 18.06 17.29
N GLN A 114 16.85 17.18 17.49
CA GLN A 114 18.03 17.50 18.31
C GLN A 114 18.90 18.60 17.70
N LYS A 115 19.04 18.65 16.37
CA LYS A 115 19.74 19.74 15.68
C LYS A 115 19.06 21.08 15.90
N VAL A 116 17.72 21.13 15.90
CA VAL A 116 16.97 22.36 16.19
C VAL A 116 17.15 22.79 17.65
N PHE A 117 17.12 21.87 18.62
CA PHE A 117 17.39 22.22 20.02
C PHE A 117 18.82 22.75 20.23
N ASN A 118 19.82 22.22 19.51
CA ASN A 118 21.18 22.77 19.53
C ASN A 118 21.33 24.11 18.78
N LEU A 119 20.37 24.46 17.91
CA LEU A 119 20.39 25.72 17.16
C LEU A 119 19.80 26.89 17.97
N PHE A 120 18.96 26.60 18.97
CA PHE A 120 18.34 27.60 19.85
C PHE A 120 19.08 27.85 21.16
N ASP A 121 20.04 27.01 21.55
CA ASP A 121 20.80 27.15 22.81
C ASP A 121 22.11 27.96 22.64
N ASP A 122 22.39 28.50 21.44
CA ASP A 122 23.59 29.30 21.10
C ASP A 122 23.31 30.83 21.01
N ASP A 123 22.27 31.35 21.68
CA ASP A 123 22.05 32.79 21.93
C ASP A 123 21.60 33.06 23.39
#